data_AF-A0A6C0AU97-F1
#
_entry.id   AF-A0A6C0AU97-F1
#
_cell.length_a   1.000
_cell.length_b   1.000
_cell.length_c   1.000
_cell.angle_alpha   90.00
_cell.angle_beta   90.00
_cell.angle_gamma   90.00
#
_symmetry.space_group_name_H-M   'P 1'
#
loop_
_entity.id
_entity.type
_entity.pdbx_description
1 polymer ?
#
loop_
_entity_poly.entity_id
_entity_poly.type
_entity_poly.pdbx_seq_one_letter_code
_entity_poly.pdbx_strand_id
1 'polypeptide(L)'
;MKNNIILIVGQNKSNGLFVNSIKLYLSRNDITDIILVTWEDTNIQFVEKLDSIKKVLVSNKKFRLSIEYQKYLYDIGLEYINNNYKADDIYILKTRMDVFVSNHQLDYIFSQSYKINSHQFQMKTLFPYKIWIAWSHITKPFYIDDALFYSHISVMRNLSPYVGNLFEDEEQQGHSHIRWFLLLAREYNLYKEPNSYNHYEKMNSTFVLNETTKDILIKYRQCIKDHFIIKTLKDGITFRRYNKLKFYRKPSNKIQDIIKKKAISNLKIVYNDEDFFSVNL
;
A
#
# COMPACT_ATOMS: atom_id res chain seq x y z
N MET A 1 -17.40 6.55 16.58
CA MET A 1 -16.57 5.36 16.85
C MET A 1 -15.88 5.00 15.54
N LYS A 2 -14.59 4.65 15.57
CA LYS A 2 -13.82 4.33 14.36
C LYS A 2 -14.36 3.03 13.76
N ASN A 3 -14.82 3.03 12.52
CA ASN A 3 -15.31 1.82 11.87
C ASN A 3 -14.17 1.17 11.09
N ASN A 4 -13.62 0.10 11.64
CA ASN A 4 -12.53 -0.64 11.00
C ASN A 4 -13.11 -1.76 10.14
N ILE A 5 -12.99 -1.59 8.82
CA ILE A 5 -13.41 -2.58 7.84
C ILE A 5 -12.17 -3.33 7.34
N ILE A 6 -12.22 -4.65 7.33
CA ILE A 6 -11.20 -5.47 6.66
C ILE A 6 -11.64 -5.74 5.24
N LEU A 7 -10.93 -5.17 4.27
CA LEU A 7 -11.15 -5.42 2.84
C LEU A 7 -10.13 -6.44 2.33
N ILE A 8 -10.58 -7.68 2.15
CA ILE A 8 -9.77 -8.78 1.65
C ILE A 8 -10.00 -8.89 0.14
N VAL A 9 -8.93 -8.72 -0.65
CA VAL A 9 -9.01 -8.84 -2.12
C VAL A 9 -8.08 -9.92 -2.65
N GLY A 10 -8.46 -10.49 -3.79
CA GLY A 10 -7.63 -11.41 -4.56
C GLY A 10 -8.22 -12.81 -4.63
N GLN A 11 -7.36 -13.79 -4.88
CA GLN A 11 -7.74 -15.19 -5.04
C GLN A 11 -7.15 -16.01 -3.89
N ASN A 12 -7.89 -17.03 -3.45
CA ASN A 12 -7.41 -17.96 -2.45
C ASN A 12 -6.33 -18.86 -3.04
N LYS A 13 -5.08 -18.59 -2.65
CA LYS A 13 -3.93 -19.40 -3.02
C LYS A 13 -3.41 -20.25 -1.86
N SER A 14 -3.95 -20.09 -0.65
CA SER A 14 -3.55 -20.83 0.56
C SER A 14 -4.69 -20.86 1.58
N ASN A 15 -5.32 -22.02 1.71
CA ASN A 15 -6.42 -22.18 2.67
C ASN A 15 -6.00 -21.91 4.12
N GLY A 16 -4.79 -22.31 4.53
CA GLY A 16 -4.35 -22.19 5.93
C GLY A 16 -4.25 -20.75 6.44
N LEU A 17 -3.52 -19.89 5.72
CA LEU A 17 -3.36 -18.48 6.13
C LEU A 17 -4.68 -17.72 6.07
N PHE A 18 -5.47 -17.93 5.01
CA PHE A 18 -6.77 -17.27 4.86
C PHE A 18 -7.71 -17.61 6.03
N VAL A 19 -7.84 -18.91 6.37
CA VAL A 19 -8.65 -19.38 7.49
C VAL A 19 -8.20 -18.74 8.81
N ASN A 20 -6.88 -18.69 9.05
CA ASN A 20 -6.34 -18.11 10.28
C ASN A 20 -6.62 -16.61 10.38
N SER A 21 -6.46 -15.87 9.27
CA SER A 21 -6.78 -14.45 9.21
C SER A 21 -8.26 -14.20 9.52
N ILE A 22 -9.16 -14.96 8.90
CA ILE A 22 -10.61 -14.82 9.12
C ILE A 22 -10.99 -15.12 10.58
N LYS A 23 -10.48 -16.22 11.15
CA LYS A 23 -10.75 -16.57 12.55
C LYS A 23 -10.32 -15.46 13.50
N LEU A 24 -9.14 -14.87 13.26
CA LEU A 24 -8.64 -13.75 14.05
C LEU A 24 -9.50 -12.50 13.87
N TYR A 25 -9.87 -12.15 12.64
CA TYR A 25 -10.69 -10.95 12.41
C TYR A 25 -12.08 -11.06 13.03
N LEU A 26 -12.71 -12.23 12.95
CA LEU A 26 -14.02 -12.49 13.56
C LEU A 26 -13.97 -12.51 15.10
N SER A 27 -12.81 -12.76 15.71
CA SER A 27 -12.69 -12.75 17.17
C SER A 27 -12.48 -11.36 17.77
N ARG A 28 -12.38 -10.32 16.95
CA ARG A 28 -12.09 -8.94 17.39
C ARG A 28 -13.34 -8.07 17.38
N ASN A 29 -13.55 -7.33 18.48
CA ASN A 29 -14.67 -6.41 18.65
C ASN A 29 -14.43 -5.02 18.02
N ASP A 30 -13.18 -4.68 17.73
CA ASP A 30 -12.80 -3.43 17.09
C ASP A 30 -12.83 -3.49 15.56
N ILE A 31 -13.12 -4.66 14.99
CA ILE A 31 -13.42 -4.86 13.57
C ILE A 31 -14.93 -4.80 13.38
N THR A 32 -15.38 -3.83 12.59
CA THR A 32 -16.81 -3.61 12.32
C THR A 32 -17.32 -4.61 11.30
N ASP A 33 -16.59 -4.80 10.20
CA ASP A 33 -16.99 -5.66 9.10
C ASP A 33 -15.79 -6.28 8.39
N ILE A 34 -16.05 -7.44 7.77
CA ILE A 34 -15.12 -8.13 6.89
C ILE A 34 -15.77 -8.24 5.52
N ILE A 35 -15.10 -7.70 4.51
CA ILE A 35 -15.56 -7.68 3.13
C ILE A 35 -14.55 -8.46 2.30
N LEU A 36 -15.03 -9.51 1.65
CA LEU A 36 -14.27 -10.37 0.77
C LEU A 36 -14.65 -10.08 -0.67
N VAL A 37 -13.69 -9.59 -1.47
CA VAL A 37 -13.89 -9.36 -2.90
C VAL A 37 -12.99 -10.31 -3.68
N THR A 38 -13.61 -11.21 -4.42
CA THR A 38 -12.93 -12.33 -5.06
C THR A 38 -13.63 -12.78 -6.34
N TRP A 39 -12.98 -13.62 -7.13
CA TRP A 39 -13.59 -14.26 -8.27
C TRP A 39 -14.63 -15.30 -7.84
N GLU A 40 -15.69 -15.44 -8.65
CA GLU A 40 -16.75 -16.46 -8.49
C GLU A 40 -16.20 -17.89 -8.42
N ASP A 41 -15.10 -18.17 -9.14
CA ASP A 41 -14.45 -19.50 -9.20
C ASP A 41 -13.43 -19.74 -8.08
N THR A 42 -13.25 -18.78 -7.16
CA THR A 42 -12.29 -18.91 -6.07
C THR A 42 -12.84 -19.85 -5.00
N ASN A 43 -12.07 -20.85 -4.59
CA ASN A 43 -12.44 -21.72 -3.49
C ASN A 43 -12.49 -20.93 -2.16
N ILE A 44 -13.71 -20.67 -1.69
CA ILE A 44 -13.99 -19.97 -0.44
C ILE A 44 -14.90 -20.79 0.50
N GLN A 45 -14.93 -22.12 0.36
CA GLN A 45 -15.84 -23.01 1.11
C GLN A 45 -15.86 -22.75 2.62
N PHE A 46 -14.72 -22.41 3.22
CA PHE A 46 -14.62 -22.10 4.64
C PHE A 46 -15.48 -20.89 5.06
N VAL A 47 -15.55 -19.85 4.23
CA VAL A 47 -16.29 -18.62 4.52
C VAL A 47 -17.67 -18.60 3.89
N GLU A 48 -17.98 -19.50 2.97
CA GLU A 48 -19.22 -19.53 2.19
C GLU A 48 -20.48 -19.46 3.07
N LYS A 49 -20.48 -20.16 4.21
CA LYS A 49 -21.60 -20.19 5.17
C LYS A 49 -21.49 -19.17 6.30
N LEU A 50 -20.47 -18.31 6.31
CA LEU A 50 -20.28 -17.29 7.33
C LEU A 50 -21.00 -16.00 6.91
N ASP A 51 -22.15 -15.70 7.54
CA ASP A 51 -22.96 -14.50 7.27
C ASP A 51 -22.32 -13.20 7.78
N SER A 52 -21.40 -13.34 8.73
CA SER A 52 -20.58 -12.26 9.27
C SER A 52 -19.56 -11.69 8.28
N ILE A 53 -19.38 -12.35 7.12
CA ILE A 53 -18.48 -11.90 6.06
C ILE A 53 -19.30 -11.52 4.83
N LYS A 54 -19.21 -10.25 4.44
CA LYS A 54 -19.82 -9.77 3.19
C LYS A 54 -18.98 -10.24 2.02
N LYS A 55 -19.59 -10.96 1.08
CA LYS A 55 -18.90 -11.51 -0.10
C LYS A 55 -19.35 -10.75 -1.33
N VAL A 56 -18.39 -10.25 -2.09
CA VAL A 56 -18.59 -9.64 -3.39
C VAL A 56 -17.88 -10.54 -4.41
N LEU A 57 -18.68 -11.39 -5.05
CA LEU A 57 -18.19 -12.31 -6.08
C LEU A 57 -18.20 -11.58 -7.42
N VAL A 58 -17.09 -11.68 -8.13
CA VAL A 58 -16.88 -11.00 -9.41
C VAL A 58 -16.61 -12.04 -10.49
N SER A 59 -17.24 -11.90 -11.64
CA SER A 59 -17.01 -12.81 -12.76
C SER A 59 -15.57 -12.70 -13.25
N ASN A 60 -14.97 -13.85 -13.58
CA ASN A 60 -13.55 -13.92 -13.94
C ASN A 60 -13.25 -13.12 -15.21
N LYS A 61 -12.22 -12.27 -15.16
CA LYS A 61 -11.75 -11.45 -16.28
C LYS A 61 -10.24 -11.65 -16.46
N LYS A 62 -9.80 -11.75 -17.71
CA LYS A 62 -8.36 -11.83 -18.03
C LYS A 62 -7.72 -10.46 -17.91
N PHE A 63 -6.58 -10.40 -17.22
CA PHE A 63 -5.72 -9.24 -17.09
C PHE A 63 -4.31 -9.60 -17.58
N ARG A 64 -3.56 -8.61 -18.04
CA ARG A 64 -2.19 -8.81 -18.50
C ARG A 64 -1.24 -8.97 -17.31
N LEU A 65 -1.41 -8.12 -16.29
CA LEU A 65 -0.53 -8.07 -15.14
C LEU A 65 -1.27 -8.39 -13.84
N SER A 66 -0.51 -8.90 -12.86
CA SER A 66 -1.08 -9.26 -11.57
C SER A 66 -1.63 -8.06 -10.78
N ILE A 67 -1.02 -6.89 -10.95
CA ILE A 67 -1.44 -5.65 -10.31
C ILE A 67 -2.79 -5.14 -10.83
N GLU A 68 -3.09 -5.38 -12.12
CA GLU A 68 -4.31 -4.89 -12.77
C GLU A 68 -5.55 -5.57 -12.18
N TYR A 69 -5.48 -6.89 -11.97
CA TYR A 69 -6.59 -7.62 -11.37
C TYR A 69 -6.74 -7.32 -9.87
N GLN A 70 -5.63 -7.11 -9.15
CA GLN A 70 -5.68 -6.71 -7.73
C GLN A 70 -6.33 -5.33 -7.58
N LYS A 71 -5.97 -4.38 -8.44
CA LYS A 71 -6.64 -3.07 -8.51
C LYS A 71 -8.12 -3.23 -8.80
N TYR A 72 -8.49 -4.01 -9.81
CA TYR A 72 -9.88 -4.18 -10.20
C TYR A 72 -10.77 -4.68 -9.04
N LEU A 73 -10.32 -5.71 -8.32
CA LEU A 73 -11.04 -6.21 -7.14
C LEU A 73 -11.05 -5.19 -5.99
N TYR A 74 -9.96 -4.44 -5.82
CA TYR A 74 -9.88 -3.36 -4.84
C TYR A 74 -10.88 -2.23 -5.13
N ASP A 75 -10.96 -1.77 -6.37
CA ASP A 75 -11.89 -0.72 -6.79
C ASP A 75 -13.35 -1.14 -6.55
N ILE A 76 -13.71 -2.38 -6.92
CA ILE A 76 -15.03 -2.96 -6.63
C ILE A 76 -15.31 -2.98 -5.12
N GLY A 77 -14.30 -3.37 -4.32
CA GLY A 77 -14.42 -3.36 -2.87
C GLY A 77 -14.65 -1.98 -2.28
N LEU A 78 -13.92 -0.98 -2.77
CA LEU A 78 -14.13 0.41 -2.36
C LEU A 78 -15.51 0.91 -2.78
N GLU A 79 -15.97 0.60 -3.99
CA GLU A 79 -17.30 0.97 -4.46
C GLU A 79 -18.38 0.35 -3.58
N TYR A 80 -18.28 -0.95 -3.29
CA TYR A 80 -19.17 -1.64 -2.38
C TYR A 80 -19.22 -0.96 -1.01
N ILE A 81 -18.06 -0.62 -0.42
CA ILE A 81 -18.02 0.05 0.88
C ILE A 81 -18.70 1.42 0.80
N ASN A 82 -18.38 2.22 -0.22
CA ASN A 82 -18.96 3.56 -0.37
C ASN A 82 -20.49 3.53 -0.54
N ASN A 83 -21.02 2.48 -1.18
CA ASN A 83 -22.45 2.37 -1.43
C ASN A 83 -23.23 1.82 -0.22
N ASN A 84 -22.58 1.03 0.64
CA ASN A 84 -23.25 0.31 1.73
C ASN A 84 -22.98 0.91 3.12
N TYR A 85 -21.94 1.71 3.29
CA TYR A 85 -21.54 2.29 4.57
C TYR A 85 -21.62 3.81 4.53
N LYS A 86 -22.43 4.39 5.42
CA LYS A 86 -22.70 5.85 5.48
C LYS A 86 -22.02 6.56 6.65
N ALA A 87 -21.10 5.88 7.35
CA ALA A 87 -20.43 6.47 8.51
C ALA A 87 -19.30 7.42 8.09
N ASP A 88 -19.11 8.49 8.86
CA ASP A 88 -18.12 9.53 8.54
C ASP A 88 -16.66 9.14 8.87
N ASP A 89 -16.44 8.08 9.66
CA ASP A 89 -15.12 7.69 10.18
C ASP A 89 -14.81 6.22 9.85
N ILE A 90 -14.82 5.90 8.55
CA ILE A 90 -14.55 4.55 8.02
C ILE A 90 -13.07 4.42 7.67
N TYR A 91 -12.42 3.42 8.25
CA TYR A 91 -11.06 3.03 7.92
C TYR A 91 -11.03 1.62 7.37
N ILE A 92 -10.18 1.41 6.38
CA ILE A 92 -10.13 0.17 5.63
C ILE A 92 -8.74 -0.41 5.76
N LEU A 93 -8.64 -1.61 6.33
CA LEU A 93 -7.45 -2.45 6.17
C LEU A 93 -7.61 -3.22 4.86
N LYS A 94 -6.93 -2.77 3.82
CA LYS A 94 -6.78 -3.57 2.61
C LYS A 94 -5.80 -4.70 2.92
N THR A 95 -6.16 -5.94 2.62
CA THR A 95 -5.28 -7.12 2.72
C THR A 95 -5.53 -8.12 1.58
N ARG A 96 -4.84 -9.27 1.59
CA ARG A 96 -5.08 -10.40 0.68
C ARG A 96 -5.31 -11.69 1.44
N MET A 97 -5.87 -12.69 0.75
CA MET A 97 -6.13 -14.01 1.35
C MET A 97 -4.86 -14.77 1.74
N ASP A 98 -3.71 -14.45 1.15
CA ASP A 98 -2.43 -15.10 1.45
C ASP A 98 -1.55 -14.31 2.44
N VAL A 99 -2.17 -13.35 3.14
CA VAL A 99 -1.55 -12.50 4.15
C VAL A 99 -2.25 -12.72 5.49
N PHE A 100 -1.44 -12.91 6.53
CA PHE A 100 -1.88 -12.91 7.92
C PHE A 100 -1.31 -11.71 8.65
N VAL A 101 -2.18 -10.95 9.32
CA VAL A 101 -1.81 -9.82 10.18
C VAL A 101 -2.17 -10.22 11.61
N SER A 102 -1.15 -10.29 12.46
CA SER A 102 -1.28 -10.68 13.87
C SER A 102 -2.06 -9.67 14.72
N ASN A 103 -2.54 -10.09 15.89
CA ASN A 103 -3.25 -9.21 16.83
C ASN A 103 -2.41 -8.00 17.24
N HIS A 104 -1.15 -8.19 17.64
CA HIS A 104 -0.30 -7.07 18.08
C HIS A 104 -0.03 -6.07 16.96
N GLN A 105 0.03 -6.52 15.70
CA GLN A 105 0.15 -5.64 14.56
C GLN A 105 -1.16 -4.87 14.29
N LEU A 106 -2.33 -5.51 14.42
CA LEU A 106 -3.63 -4.83 14.32
C LEU A 106 -3.83 -3.81 15.44
N ASP A 107 -3.49 -4.16 16.68
CA ASP A 107 -3.55 -3.27 17.84
C ASP A 107 -2.72 -2.00 17.58
N TYR A 108 -1.51 -2.18 17.04
CA TYR A 108 -0.68 -1.06 16.61
C TYR A 108 -1.37 -0.23 15.54
N ILE A 109 -1.84 -0.85 14.45
CA ILE A 109 -2.46 -0.12 13.32
C ILE A 109 -3.67 0.68 13.81
N PHE A 110 -4.60 0.05 14.53
CA PHE A 110 -5.87 0.68 14.88
C PHE A 110 -5.72 1.78 15.94
N SER A 111 -4.70 1.70 16.80
CA SER A 111 -4.40 2.71 17.83
C SER A 111 -3.73 3.98 17.31
N GLN A 112 -3.24 4.01 16.07
CA GLN A 112 -2.57 5.21 15.56
C GLN A 112 -3.53 6.38 15.32
N SER A 113 -3.01 7.61 15.45
CA SER A 113 -3.71 8.82 15.01
C SER A 113 -3.50 9.06 13.51
N TYR A 114 -4.58 8.95 12.75
CA TYR A 114 -4.55 9.10 11.30
C TYR A 114 -4.97 10.49 10.82
N LYS A 115 -5.67 11.29 11.63
CA LYS A 115 -6.07 12.63 11.21
C LYS A 115 -4.84 13.51 11.05
N ILE A 116 -4.71 14.17 9.91
CA ILE A 116 -3.66 15.15 9.68
C ILE A 116 -4.18 16.52 10.11
N ASN A 117 -3.40 17.24 10.93
CA ASN A 117 -3.79 18.57 11.37
C ASN A 117 -3.61 19.55 10.19
N SER A 118 -4.72 19.89 9.54
CA SER A 118 -4.75 20.68 8.31
C SER A 118 -4.15 22.09 8.46
N HIS A 119 -4.10 22.63 9.68
CA HIS A 119 -3.45 23.91 9.96
C HIS A 119 -1.94 23.94 9.66
N GLN A 120 -1.29 22.78 9.55
CA GLN A 120 0.14 22.68 9.21
C GLN A 120 0.41 22.77 7.70
N PHE A 121 -0.62 22.62 6.86
CA PHE A 121 -0.46 22.59 5.40
C PHE A 121 -1.17 23.79 4.78
N GLN A 122 -0.38 24.78 4.32
CA GLN A 122 -0.90 25.96 3.60
C GLN A 122 -1.49 25.62 2.20
N MET A 123 -1.38 24.37 1.75
CA MET A 123 -1.92 23.85 0.48
C MET A 123 -2.84 22.65 0.70
N LYS A 124 -3.72 22.35 -0.27
CA LYS A 124 -4.52 21.12 -0.28
C LYS A 124 -3.61 19.91 -0.02
N THR A 125 -3.85 19.17 1.06
CA THR A 125 -3.10 17.96 1.38
C THR A 125 -3.49 16.84 0.42
N LEU A 126 -2.52 16.14 -0.17
CA LEU A 126 -2.74 14.93 -0.99
C LEU A 126 -3.65 13.92 -0.27
N PHE A 127 -3.41 13.76 1.03
CA PHE A 127 -4.16 12.85 1.89
C PHE A 127 -4.63 13.60 3.13
N PRO A 128 -5.96 13.76 3.36
CA PRO A 128 -6.48 14.34 4.59
C PRO A 128 -6.28 13.43 5.83
N TYR A 129 -5.88 12.18 5.60
CA TYR A 129 -5.53 11.21 6.64
C TYR A 129 -4.20 10.55 6.31
N LYS A 130 -3.47 10.13 7.34
CA LYS A 130 -2.25 9.32 7.19
C LYS A 130 -2.58 7.95 6.60
N ILE A 131 -1.56 7.28 6.09
CA ILE A 131 -1.66 5.94 5.56
C ILE A 131 -0.66 5.08 6.31
N TRP A 132 -1.12 4.00 6.91
CA TRP A 132 -0.22 2.99 7.41
C TRP A 132 0.14 2.02 6.30
N ILE A 133 1.44 1.77 6.16
CA ILE A 133 2.00 0.77 5.27
C ILE A 133 3.00 -0.07 6.06
N ALA A 134 3.15 -1.33 5.68
CA ALA A 134 4.11 -2.20 6.34
C ALA A 134 5.56 -1.78 6.09
N TRP A 135 5.85 -1.22 4.91
CA TRP A 135 7.17 -0.78 4.49
C TRP A 135 7.10 0.27 3.39
N SER A 136 8.15 1.07 3.27
CA SER A 136 8.42 1.90 2.10
C SER A 136 9.75 1.52 1.45
N HIS A 137 9.95 1.99 0.22
CA HIS A 137 11.20 1.89 -0.50
C HIS A 137 11.68 3.28 -0.92
N ILE A 138 12.92 3.63 -0.60
CA ILE A 138 13.45 4.98 -0.90
C ILE A 138 13.56 5.26 -2.39
N THR A 139 13.92 4.27 -3.22
CA THR A 139 14.00 4.44 -4.68
C THR A 139 12.70 4.11 -5.42
N LYS A 140 11.60 3.80 -4.70
CA LYS A 140 10.26 3.60 -5.32
C LYS A 140 9.20 4.47 -4.63
N PRO A 141 9.15 5.78 -4.92
CA PRO A 141 8.18 6.70 -4.34
C PRO A 141 6.72 6.29 -4.51
N PHE A 142 5.93 6.33 -3.44
CA PHE A 142 4.54 5.82 -3.43
C PHE A 142 4.37 4.39 -3.94
N TYR A 143 5.41 3.56 -3.92
CA TYR A 143 5.19 2.13 -3.95
C TYR A 143 4.54 1.72 -2.63
N ILE A 144 3.21 1.67 -2.67
CA ILE A 144 2.41 1.02 -1.63
C ILE A 144 2.30 -0.43 -2.07
N ASP A 145 2.78 -1.33 -1.23
CA ASP A 145 2.67 -2.75 -1.53
C ASP A 145 1.19 -3.09 -1.68
N ASP A 146 0.84 -3.60 -2.86
CA ASP A 146 -0.53 -3.94 -3.20
C ASP A 146 -1.05 -5.07 -2.31
N ALA A 147 -0.22 -5.70 -1.47
CA ALA A 147 -0.68 -6.67 -0.51
C ALA A 147 -1.50 -6.06 0.62
N LEU A 148 -1.01 -4.99 1.27
CA LEU A 148 -1.65 -4.48 2.48
C LEU A 148 -1.32 -3.01 2.83
N PHE A 149 -2.35 -2.30 3.29
CA PHE A 149 -2.24 -0.93 3.80
C PHE A 149 -3.53 -0.55 4.53
N TYR A 150 -3.49 0.52 5.33
CA TYR A 150 -4.63 0.98 6.11
C TYR A 150 -4.75 2.50 6.12
N SER A 151 -5.93 3.02 5.81
CA SER A 151 -6.24 4.45 5.91
C SER A 151 -7.76 4.69 5.95
N HIS A 152 -8.14 5.95 6.07
CA HIS A 152 -9.52 6.41 5.96
C HIS A 152 -10.03 6.28 4.52
N ILE A 153 -11.31 5.96 4.33
CA ILE A 153 -11.92 5.73 3.01
C ILE A 153 -11.70 6.88 2.01
N SER A 154 -11.65 8.13 2.49
CA SER A 154 -11.39 9.30 1.65
C SER A 154 -10.00 9.33 1.02
N VAL A 155 -9.04 8.57 1.57
CA VAL A 155 -7.68 8.42 1.05
C VAL A 155 -7.57 7.18 0.16
N MET A 156 -8.32 6.13 0.48
CA MET A 156 -8.19 4.81 -0.13
C MET A 156 -8.35 4.82 -1.66
N ARG A 157 -9.22 5.66 -2.21
CA ARG A 157 -9.40 5.81 -3.68
C ARG A 157 -8.14 6.35 -4.39
N ASN A 158 -7.34 7.15 -3.69
CA ASN A 158 -6.14 7.79 -4.24
C ASN A 158 -4.88 6.92 -4.11
N LEU A 159 -4.96 5.81 -3.36
CA LEU A 159 -3.83 4.89 -3.15
C LEU A 159 -3.66 3.86 -4.26
N SER A 160 -4.66 3.73 -5.14
CA SER A 160 -4.49 2.87 -6.30
C SER A 160 -3.67 3.59 -7.37
N PRO A 161 -2.58 2.99 -7.88
CA PRO A 161 -1.92 3.52 -9.05
C PRO A 161 -2.91 3.66 -10.21
N TYR A 162 -2.83 4.76 -10.97
CA TYR A 162 -3.45 4.82 -12.30
C TYR A 162 -2.81 3.71 -13.12
N VAL A 163 -3.61 2.71 -13.47
CA VAL A 163 -3.20 1.66 -14.39
C VAL A 163 -3.36 2.22 -15.80
N GLY A 164 -2.35 2.98 -16.21
CA GLY A 164 -1.99 3.17 -17.62
C GLY A 164 -0.68 2.45 -17.92
N ASN A 165 -0.03 2.78 -19.03
CA ASN A 165 1.26 2.23 -19.50
C ASN A 165 2.46 2.48 -18.54
N LEU A 166 2.22 2.89 -17.29
CA LEU A 166 3.26 3.23 -16.32
C LEU A 166 4.04 2.01 -15.79
N PHE A 167 3.49 0.80 -15.87
CA PHE A 167 4.07 -0.43 -15.30
C PHE A 167 4.44 -1.49 -16.34
N GLU A 168 4.75 -1.09 -17.59
CA GLU A 168 5.05 -2.02 -18.68
C GLU A 168 6.33 -2.85 -18.50
N ASP A 169 7.20 -2.50 -17.55
CA ASP A 169 8.49 -3.16 -17.38
C ASP A 169 8.79 -3.45 -15.89
N GLU A 170 8.62 -4.71 -15.47
CA GLU A 170 8.87 -5.16 -14.08
C GLU A 170 10.36 -5.14 -13.71
N GLU A 171 11.26 -5.06 -14.71
CA GLU A 171 12.71 -5.14 -14.53
C GLU A 171 13.39 -3.79 -14.24
N GLN A 172 12.70 -2.65 -14.43
CA GLN A 172 13.31 -1.34 -14.26
C GLN A 172 13.07 -0.74 -12.85
N GLN A 173 14.14 -0.33 -12.19
CA GLN A 173 14.08 0.23 -10.83
C GLN A 173 13.27 1.55 -10.78
N GLY A 174 12.07 1.51 -10.18
CA GLY A 174 11.47 2.65 -9.48
C GLY A 174 10.95 3.83 -10.31
N HIS A 175 11.16 3.86 -11.62
CA HIS A 175 10.74 4.99 -12.47
C HIS A 175 9.23 5.10 -12.64
N SER A 176 8.52 3.99 -12.75
CA SER A 176 7.05 3.96 -12.70
C SER A 176 6.52 4.63 -11.42
N HIS A 177 7.16 4.37 -10.29
CA HIS A 177 6.84 4.90 -8.98
C HIS A 177 7.21 6.39 -8.83
N ILE A 178 8.35 6.83 -9.36
CA ILE A 178 8.72 8.25 -9.44
C ILE A 178 7.74 9.02 -10.32
N ARG A 179 7.40 8.50 -11.51
CA ARG A 179 6.40 9.11 -12.40
C ARG A 179 5.04 9.22 -11.71
N TRP A 180 4.62 8.17 -11.02
CA TRP A 180 3.40 8.18 -10.22
C TRP A 180 3.42 9.25 -9.12
N PHE A 181 4.53 9.36 -8.38
CA PHE A 181 4.73 10.42 -7.38
C PHE A 181 4.64 11.81 -7.97
N LEU A 182 5.28 12.05 -9.11
CA LEU A 182 5.24 13.35 -9.78
C LEU A 182 3.85 13.67 -10.35
N LEU A 183 3.14 12.68 -10.89
CA LEU A 183 1.76 12.81 -11.37
C LEU A 183 0.83 13.28 -10.24
N LEU A 184 0.86 12.59 -9.10
CA LEU A 184 0.10 12.99 -7.92
C LEU A 184 0.55 14.35 -7.39
N ALA A 185 1.86 14.60 -7.35
CA ALA A 185 2.37 15.89 -6.91
C ALA A 185 1.87 17.06 -7.79
N ARG A 186 1.70 16.83 -9.09
CA ARG A 186 1.12 17.80 -10.02
C ARG A 186 -0.38 17.95 -9.83
N GLU A 187 -1.12 16.84 -9.85
CA GLU A 187 -2.59 16.84 -9.73
C GLU A 187 -3.07 17.53 -8.45
N TYR A 188 -2.33 17.34 -7.36
CA TYR A 188 -2.66 17.90 -6.05
C TYR A 188 -1.85 19.16 -5.70
N ASN A 189 -1.10 19.71 -6.67
CA ASN A 189 -0.28 20.93 -6.52
C ASN A 189 0.63 20.92 -5.27
N LEU A 190 1.30 19.80 -5.01
CA LEU A 190 2.09 19.58 -3.80
C LEU A 190 3.40 20.38 -3.77
N TYR A 191 3.89 20.86 -4.92
CA TYR A 191 5.12 21.64 -5.03
C TYR A 191 4.94 22.78 -6.05
N LYS A 192 5.39 24.00 -5.70
CA LYS A 192 5.42 25.15 -6.64
C LYS A 192 6.38 24.85 -7.80
N GLU A 193 5.79 24.81 -9.00
CA GLU A 193 6.37 24.72 -10.34
C GLU A 193 7.20 23.47 -10.72
N PRO A 194 6.93 22.88 -11.91
CA PRO A 194 7.78 21.82 -12.40
C PRO A 194 8.15 21.98 -13.88
N ASN A 195 9.08 22.88 -14.21
CA ASN A 195 9.84 22.72 -15.47
C ASN A 195 10.55 21.35 -15.53
N SER A 196 10.83 20.77 -14.35
CA SER A 196 11.35 19.43 -14.19
C SER A 196 10.38 18.33 -14.65
N TYR A 197 9.05 18.50 -14.54
CA TYR A 197 8.07 17.43 -14.79
C TYR A 197 8.08 16.92 -16.23
N ASN A 198 8.21 17.82 -17.21
CA ASN A 198 8.26 17.46 -18.63
C ASN A 198 9.47 16.57 -18.98
N HIS A 199 10.55 16.64 -18.18
CA HIS A 199 11.72 15.77 -18.33
C HIS A 199 11.45 14.34 -17.83
N TYR A 200 10.54 14.16 -16.87
CA TYR A 200 10.29 12.88 -16.19
C TYR A 200 9.19 12.03 -16.80
N GLU A 201 8.26 12.63 -17.56
CA GLU A 201 7.21 11.90 -18.29
C GLU A 201 7.81 10.88 -19.28
N LYS A 202 9.04 11.13 -19.77
CA LYS A 202 9.74 10.36 -20.80
C LYS A 202 10.91 9.50 -20.29
N MET A 203 11.04 9.24 -18.99
CA MET A 203 12.12 8.41 -18.45
C MET A 203 11.98 6.94 -18.88
N ASN A 204 12.77 6.54 -19.88
CA ASN A 204 12.82 5.17 -20.43
C ASN A 204 14.10 4.38 -20.03
N SER A 205 15.00 4.95 -19.21
CA SER A 205 16.31 4.35 -18.87
C SER A 205 16.44 3.98 -17.39
N THR A 206 17.58 3.41 -16.98
CA THR A 206 17.93 3.00 -15.60
C THR A 206 17.90 4.18 -14.62
N PHE A 207 17.60 3.94 -13.32
CA PHE A 207 17.64 4.98 -12.29
C PHE A 207 19.02 5.63 -12.16
N VAL A 208 19.07 6.96 -12.38
CA VAL A 208 20.27 7.78 -12.22
C VAL A 208 20.07 8.78 -11.09
N LEU A 209 20.96 8.74 -10.10
CA LEU A 209 21.03 9.77 -9.06
C LEU A 209 21.76 11.00 -9.60
N ASN A 210 21.04 12.11 -9.74
CA ASN A 210 21.55 13.44 -10.05
C ASN A 210 20.83 14.46 -9.14
N GLU A 211 21.19 15.74 -9.21
CA GLU A 211 20.57 16.78 -8.36
C GLU A 211 19.05 16.81 -8.48
N THR A 212 18.52 16.65 -9.69
CA THR A 212 17.08 16.70 -9.92
C THR A 212 16.35 15.49 -9.32
N THR A 213 16.88 14.26 -9.45
CA THR A 213 16.28 13.08 -8.82
C THR A 213 16.48 13.08 -7.30
N LYS A 214 17.57 13.68 -6.81
CA LYS A 214 17.81 13.92 -5.39
C LYS A 214 16.74 14.83 -4.78
N ASP A 215 16.40 15.94 -5.43
CA ASP A 215 15.35 16.85 -4.99
C ASP A 215 13.98 16.16 -4.92
N ILE A 216 13.68 15.29 -5.89
CA ILE A 216 12.45 14.49 -5.88
C ILE A 216 12.43 13.53 -4.69
N LEU A 217 13.56 12.87 -4.39
CA LEU A 217 13.64 11.98 -3.24
C LEU A 217 13.52 12.73 -1.91
N ILE A 218 14.05 13.96 -1.81
CA ILE A 218 13.86 14.83 -0.64
C ILE A 218 12.37 15.16 -0.45
N LYS A 219 11.69 15.57 -1.54
CA LYS A 219 10.26 15.85 -1.55
C LYS A 219 9.42 14.62 -1.17
N TYR A 220 9.75 13.46 -1.74
CA TYR A 220 9.13 12.19 -1.40
C TYR A 220 9.33 11.84 0.08
N ARG A 221 10.54 12.03 0.62
CA ARG A 221 10.80 11.79 2.04
C ARG A 221 9.94 12.65 2.95
N GLN A 222 9.79 13.92 2.61
CA GLN A 222 8.92 14.83 3.35
C GLN A 222 7.47 14.34 3.29
N CYS A 223 6.99 13.93 2.11
CA CYS A 223 5.65 13.37 1.96
C CYS A 223 5.44 12.11 2.82
N ILE A 224 6.42 11.19 2.85
CA ILE A 224 6.38 10.01 3.72
C ILE A 224 6.29 10.39 5.19
N LYS A 225 7.11 11.35 5.64
CA LYS A 225 7.11 11.84 7.02
C LYS A 225 5.75 12.40 7.45
N ASP A 226 5.12 13.15 6.55
CA ASP A 226 3.91 13.90 6.85
C ASP A 226 2.65 13.03 6.77
N HIS A 227 2.61 12.10 5.81
CA HIS A 227 1.40 11.37 5.46
C HIS A 227 1.45 9.86 5.73
N PHE A 228 2.58 9.28 6.10
CA PHE A 228 2.69 7.83 6.28
C PHE A 228 3.08 7.44 7.69
N ILE A 229 2.63 6.26 8.09
CA ILE A 229 3.09 5.57 9.29
C ILE A 229 3.71 4.27 8.82
N ILE A 230 5.03 4.13 8.95
CA ILE A 230 5.75 2.98 8.39
C ILE A 230 6.29 2.11 9.51
N LYS A 231 5.55 1.04 9.81
CA LYS A 231 5.94 0.11 10.86
C LYS A 231 5.40 -1.28 10.62
N THR A 232 6.31 -2.25 10.59
CA THR A 232 5.98 -3.66 10.82
C THR A 232 6.62 -4.12 12.12
N LEU A 233 5.81 -4.66 13.03
CA LEU A 233 6.26 -5.29 14.25
C LEU A 233 6.86 -6.67 13.94
N LYS A 234 7.78 -7.13 14.79
CA LYS A 234 8.36 -8.47 14.67
C LYS A 234 7.22 -9.51 14.65
N ASP A 235 7.30 -10.44 13.70
CA ASP A 235 6.28 -11.48 13.46
C ASP A 235 4.86 -10.91 13.25
N GLY A 236 4.76 -9.62 12.91
CA GLY A 236 3.50 -8.90 12.77
C GLY A 236 2.69 -9.30 11.54
N ILE A 237 3.40 -9.69 10.47
CA ILE A 237 2.85 -9.98 9.15
C ILE A 237 3.51 -11.23 8.56
N THR A 238 2.69 -12.16 8.06
CA THR A 238 3.14 -13.42 7.43
C THR A 238 2.53 -13.54 6.02
N PHE A 239 3.32 -14.05 5.07
CA PHE A 239 2.93 -14.25 3.67
C PHE A 239 3.04 -15.72 3.28
N ARG A 240 2.19 -16.22 2.38
CA ARG A 240 2.31 -17.59 1.84
C ARG A 240 3.72 -17.89 1.28
N ARG A 241 4.27 -16.97 0.48
CA ARG A 241 5.58 -17.16 -0.17
C ARG A 241 6.76 -16.97 0.79
N TYR A 242 6.53 -16.44 1.99
CA TYR A 242 7.58 -16.11 2.95
C TYR A 242 7.14 -16.55 4.35
N ASN A 243 7.54 -17.76 4.77
CA ASN A 243 7.27 -18.28 6.13
C ASN A 243 7.70 -17.30 7.23
N LYS A 244 8.72 -16.50 6.94
CA LYS A 244 9.06 -15.26 7.66
C LYS A 244 9.56 -14.25 6.62
N LEU A 245 9.02 -13.03 6.62
CA LEU A 245 9.65 -11.93 5.90
C LEU A 245 11.04 -11.71 6.50
N LYS A 246 12.09 -12.07 5.75
CA LYS A 246 13.43 -11.58 6.04
C LYS A 246 13.48 -10.14 5.56
N PHE A 247 13.12 -9.21 6.44
CA PHE A 247 13.30 -7.79 6.19
C PHE A 247 14.77 -7.54 5.89
N TYR A 248 15.04 -7.04 4.69
CA TYR A 248 16.38 -6.57 4.40
C TYR A 248 16.54 -5.22 5.08
N ARG A 249 17.21 -5.22 6.23
CA ARG A 249 17.66 -3.99 6.90
C ARG A 249 18.47 -3.17 5.92
N LYS A 250 18.30 -1.85 5.96
CA LYS A 250 19.02 -0.88 5.09
C LYS A 250 20.47 -1.34 4.85
N PRO A 251 20.89 -1.55 3.58
CA PRO A 251 22.23 -2.08 3.28
C PRO A 251 23.34 -1.10 3.62
N SER A 252 23.04 0.19 3.55
CA SER A 252 24.01 1.28 3.69
C SER A 252 23.27 2.58 3.99
N ASN A 253 23.94 3.50 4.66
CA ASN A 253 23.47 4.89 4.80
C ASN A 253 23.66 5.68 3.49
N LYS A 254 24.31 5.15 2.44
CA LYS A 254 24.50 5.86 1.18
C LYS A 254 23.50 5.39 0.13
N ILE A 255 22.76 6.33 -0.46
CA ILE A 255 21.77 6.02 -1.51
C ILE A 255 22.39 5.32 -2.72
N GLN A 256 23.63 5.63 -3.08
CA GLN A 256 24.35 5.01 -4.19
C GLN A 256 24.53 3.50 -4.01
N ASP A 257 24.79 3.05 -2.78
CA ASP A 257 24.96 1.63 -2.47
C ASP A 257 23.63 0.88 -2.57
N ILE A 258 22.53 1.57 -2.22
CA ILE A 258 21.16 1.05 -2.35
C ILE A 258 20.79 0.87 -3.82
N ILE A 259 21.09 1.86 -4.68
CA ILE A 259 20.80 1.83 -6.12
C ILE A 259 21.58 0.71 -6.82
N LYS A 260 22.89 0.61 -6.53
CA LYS A 260 23.80 -0.35 -7.17
C LYS A 260 23.55 -1.79 -6.76
N LYS A 261 22.85 -2.03 -5.64
CA LYS A 261 22.58 -3.38 -5.16
C LYS A 261 21.52 -4.05 -6.05
N LYS A 262 21.88 -5.15 -6.71
CA LYS A 262 20.90 -6.01 -7.39
C LYS A 262 19.87 -6.49 -6.37
N ALA A 263 18.59 -6.39 -6.73
CA ALA A 263 17.52 -6.97 -5.93
C ALA A 263 17.80 -8.46 -5.76
N ILE A 264 18.08 -8.90 -4.54
CA ILE A 264 18.17 -10.33 -4.25
C ILE A 264 16.72 -10.82 -4.23
N SER A 265 16.40 -11.78 -5.11
CA SER A 265 15.04 -12.19 -5.49
C SER A 265 14.08 -12.55 -4.33
N ASN A 266 14.61 -12.74 -3.11
CA ASN A 266 13.85 -13.14 -1.92
C ASN A 266 13.92 -12.13 -0.75
N LEU A 267 14.49 -10.93 -0.97
CA LEU A 267 14.68 -9.92 0.06
C LEU A 267 13.92 -8.64 -0.32
N LYS A 268 12.83 -8.35 0.40
CA LYS A 268 12.20 -7.02 0.32
C LYS A 268 13.08 -6.05 1.10
N ILE A 269 13.61 -5.04 0.41
CA ILE A 269 14.25 -3.88 1.05
C ILE A 269 13.13 -3.10 1.73
N VAL A 270 13.16 -3.10 3.05
CA VAL A 270 12.16 -2.47 3.89
C VAL A 270 12.88 -1.47 4.76
N TYR A 271 12.48 -0.22 4.63
CA TYR A 271 12.89 0.82 5.56
C TYR A 271 11.76 1.00 6.57
N ASN A 272 12.06 0.88 7.87
CA ASN A 272 11.23 1.52 8.89
C ASN A 272 11.54 3.03 8.90
N ASP A 273 10.81 3.84 9.67
CA ASP A 273 11.04 5.30 9.70
C ASP A 273 12.52 5.65 9.98
N GLU A 274 13.15 5.02 10.97
CA GLU A 274 14.55 5.27 11.34
C GLU A 274 15.51 4.99 10.18
N ASP A 275 15.39 3.82 9.54
CA ASP A 275 16.18 3.42 8.37
C ASP A 275 15.91 4.33 7.18
N PHE A 276 14.65 4.72 6.98
CA PHE A 276 14.23 5.53 5.84
C PHE A 276 14.81 6.93 5.91
N PHE A 277 14.83 7.58 7.08
CA PHE A 277 15.33 8.95 7.24
C PHE A 277 16.84 9.05 7.45
N SER A 278 17.52 7.95 7.77
CA SER A 278 18.97 7.93 7.98
C SER A 278 19.81 7.66 6.72
N VAL A 279 19.19 7.50 5.54
CA VAL A 279 19.93 7.46 4.27
C VAL A 279 20.41 8.87 3.89
N ASN A 280 21.68 9.00 3.52
CA ASN A 280 22.27 10.19 2.95
C ASN A 280 21.95 10.20 1.44
N LEU A 281 21.13 11.18 1.04
CA LEU A 281 20.80 11.50 -0.36
C LEU A 281 21.90 12.33 -1.00
#